data_AF-A0A6L5HMU8-F1
#
_entry.id   AF-A0A6L5HMU8-F1
#
_cell.length_a   1.000
_cell.length_b   1.000
_cell.length_c   1.000
_cell.angle_alpha   90.00
_cell.angle_beta   90.00
_cell.angle_gamma   90.00
#
_symmetry.space_group_name_H-M   'P 1'
#
loop_
_entity.id
_entity.type
_entity.pdbx_description
1 polymer ?
#
loop_
_entity_poly.entity_id
_entity_poly.type
_entity_poly.pdbx_seq_one_letter_code
_entity_poly.pdbx_strand_id
1 'polypeptide(L)'
;MNLFEVKPSTLGGIKSLAKKIKRDLGIPHHEALDLSAHEAGFQNFRHAQHLGGHNPNYQTIYLTAYWYGSEGAGRETLTIQIEKPLYEIASRSQLEHGKHLIPFRLEFADHLERRVDLNSQSEAHDDIYAAARSIVFMEILSLRPAMSAEQSELLSQYGNLPGKDHPSLWAHKQTRALVFMDEPYNPQFRERTTWASAHDIHMLTSEWRGIYRPGHTIPNIFCSDQSTMTLLQEQAPRLEKGACEIHGDMESAPYHTQFISPSREAASKKRRPRPMPAIPGLEVKGALPYGQFIGGQTSLWRPAKRMSLDLHLETAALLTSLENSGMPYACDSPFADVRVALDDWMNLEFPSDGEITDEQRGAYSYNATPIKIRKGIVNQELLQEKTLPFVAFLATQARAQSCWPSGFIRPTAKTKPLLHSQSRTLSNVPFCNRRDMQIRFPNLSVKGTACLRLAILAILSPNAFRVFSRSCSITVKVAGTPNVGLMVAASGPYCSQQRLLCTPD
;
A
#
# COMPACT_ATOMS: atom_id res chain seq x y z
N MET A 1 -4.66 -46.65 -35.99
CA MET A 1 -3.79 -45.71 -36.73
C MET A 1 -3.90 -44.36 -36.04
N ASN A 2 -2.79 -43.90 -35.46
CA ASN A 2 -2.68 -42.68 -34.66
C ASN A 2 -2.29 -41.52 -35.59
N LEU A 3 -3.23 -40.62 -35.87
CA LEU A 3 -2.98 -39.33 -36.51
C LEU A 3 -3.32 -38.28 -35.44
N PHE A 4 -2.29 -37.58 -34.95
CA PHE A 4 -2.34 -36.41 -34.08
C PHE A 4 -3.75 -35.86 -33.84
N GLU A 5 -4.41 -36.36 -32.79
CA GLU A 5 -5.76 -35.93 -32.43
C GLU A 5 -5.63 -34.51 -31.85
N VAL A 6 -5.76 -33.52 -32.73
CA VAL A 6 -5.73 -32.10 -32.38
C VAL A 6 -6.90 -31.85 -31.43
N LYS A 7 -6.58 -31.75 -30.13
CA LYS A 7 -7.55 -31.48 -29.08
C LYS A 7 -8.19 -30.11 -29.33
N PRO A 8 -9.52 -30.01 -29.48
CA PRO A 8 -10.15 -28.72 -29.73
C PRO A 8 -10.05 -27.82 -28.50
N SER A 9 -9.30 -26.72 -28.59
CA SER A 9 -9.14 -25.72 -27.51
C SER A 9 -10.16 -24.58 -27.58
N THR A 10 -11.09 -24.61 -28.53
CA THR A 10 -12.11 -23.55 -28.72
C THR A 10 -13.52 -24.09 -28.48
N LEU A 11 -14.43 -23.23 -28.02
CA LEU A 11 -15.84 -23.59 -27.83
C LEU A 11 -16.50 -24.13 -29.12
N GLY A 12 -16.13 -23.57 -30.27
CA GLY A 12 -16.60 -24.05 -31.57
C GLY A 12 -16.10 -25.46 -31.88
N GLY A 13 -14.84 -25.76 -31.54
CA GLY A 13 -14.26 -27.10 -31.67
C GLY A 13 -14.94 -28.11 -30.74
N ILE A 14 -15.18 -27.75 -29.48
CA ILE A 14 -15.85 -28.60 -28.49
C ILE A 14 -17.29 -28.93 -28.93
N LYS A 15 -18.04 -27.94 -29.43
CA LYS A 15 -19.40 -28.16 -29.98
C LYS A 15 -19.38 -29.09 -31.21
N SER A 16 -18.37 -28.97 -32.07
CA SER A 16 -18.25 -29.78 -33.28
C SER A 16 -17.88 -31.24 -32.97
N LEU A 17 -16.96 -31.43 -32.01
CA LEU A 17 -16.59 -32.75 -31.50
C LEU A 17 -17.76 -33.43 -30.76
N ALA A 18 -18.53 -32.67 -29.97
CA ALA A 18 -19.72 -33.18 -29.31
C ALA A 18 -20.80 -33.69 -30.30
N LYS A 19 -20.93 -33.07 -31.48
CA LYS A 19 -21.81 -33.57 -32.55
C LYS A 19 -21.32 -34.89 -33.16
N LYS A 20 -20.01 -35.14 -33.15
CA LYS A 20 -19.43 -36.42 -33.59
C LYS A 20 -19.64 -37.49 -32.52
N ILE A 21 -19.27 -37.21 -31.27
CA ILE A 21 -19.46 -38.11 -30.12
C ILE A 21 -20.93 -38.51 -29.94
N LYS A 22 -21.87 -37.56 -30.07
CA LYS A 22 -23.32 -37.84 -30.04
C LYS A 22 -23.73 -38.86 -31.10
N ARG A 23 -23.17 -38.78 -32.30
CA ARG A 23 -23.49 -39.71 -33.41
C ARG A 23 -22.86 -41.08 -33.20
N ASP A 24 -21.63 -41.12 -32.69
CA ASP A 24 -20.86 -42.34 -32.55
C ASP A 24 -21.30 -43.18 -31.34
N LEU A 25 -21.67 -42.53 -30.23
CA LEU A 25 -22.05 -43.18 -28.97
C LEU A 25 -23.55 -43.19 -28.68
N GLY A 26 -24.37 -42.48 -29.47
CA GLY A 26 -25.83 -42.45 -29.29
C GLY A 26 -26.33 -41.78 -28.01
N ILE A 27 -25.49 -41.00 -27.33
CA ILE A 27 -25.80 -40.35 -26.04
C ILE A 27 -26.54 -39.00 -26.20
N PRO A 28 -27.21 -38.49 -25.15
CA PRO A 28 -27.77 -37.14 -25.13
C PRO A 28 -26.75 -36.05 -25.45
N HIS A 29 -27.19 -34.96 -26.11
CA HIS A 29 -26.27 -33.92 -26.58
C HIS A 29 -25.51 -33.21 -25.45
N HIS A 30 -26.12 -33.03 -24.28
CA HIS A 30 -25.48 -32.39 -23.13
C HIS A 30 -24.34 -33.25 -22.56
N GLU A 31 -24.54 -34.56 -22.43
CA GLU A 31 -23.48 -35.50 -22.05
C GLU A 31 -22.34 -35.53 -23.08
N ALA A 32 -22.67 -35.49 -24.37
CA ALA A 32 -21.68 -35.40 -25.43
C ALA A 32 -20.87 -34.09 -25.38
N LEU A 33 -21.47 -32.99 -24.91
CA LEU A 33 -20.78 -31.72 -24.71
C LEU A 33 -19.82 -31.79 -23.51
N ASP A 34 -20.23 -32.41 -22.40
CA ASP A 34 -19.36 -32.60 -21.22
C ASP A 34 -18.19 -33.54 -21.51
N LEU A 35 -18.42 -34.65 -22.24
CA LEU A 35 -17.36 -35.55 -22.70
C LEU A 35 -16.37 -34.85 -23.63
N SER A 36 -16.87 -34.10 -24.62
CA SER A 36 -16.04 -33.30 -25.53
C SER A 36 -15.22 -32.25 -24.77
N ALA A 37 -15.81 -31.62 -23.75
CA ALA A 37 -15.11 -30.67 -22.90
C ALA A 37 -14.03 -31.34 -22.04
N HIS A 38 -14.29 -32.53 -21.50
CA HIS A 38 -13.30 -33.34 -20.81
C HIS A 38 -12.12 -33.74 -21.70
N GLU A 39 -12.38 -34.16 -22.93
CA GLU A 39 -11.32 -34.48 -23.91
C GLU A 39 -10.45 -33.25 -24.25
N ALA A 40 -11.06 -32.06 -24.22
CA ALA A 40 -10.39 -30.78 -24.38
C ALA A 40 -9.67 -30.26 -23.12
N GLY A 41 -9.70 -31.00 -22.00
CA GLY A 41 -9.02 -30.66 -20.75
C GLY A 41 -9.83 -29.80 -19.78
N PHE A 42 -11.13 -29.65 -20.00
CA PHE A 42 -12.04 -28.91 -19.12
C PHE A 42 -12.80 -29.86 -18.19
N GLN A 43 -13.28 -29.37 -17.04
CA GLN A 43 -14.04 -30.19 -16.09
C GLN A 43 -15.46 -30.54 -16.56
N ASN A 44 -16.07 -29.72 -17.42
CA ASN A 44 -17.37 -29.95 -18.07
C ASN A 44 -17.59 -28.86 -19.15
N PHE A 45 -18.68 -28.94 -19.90
CA PHE A 45 -18.97 -27.97 -20.96
C PHE A 45 -19.20 -26.57 -20.41
N ARG A 46 -19.78 -26.44 -19.22
CA ARG A 46 -19.95 -25.13 -18.56
C ARG A 46 -18.59 -24.51 -18.23
N HIS A 47 -17.65 -25.28 -17.70
CA HIS A 47 -16.26 -24.89 -17.47
C HIS A 47 -15.55 -24.52 -18.78
N ALA A 48 -15.80 -25.26 -19.87
CA ALA A 48 -15.33 -24.92 -21.20
C ALA A 48 -16.03 -23.68 -21.79
N GLN A 49 -17.25 -23.33 -21.38
CA GLN A 49 -17.91 -22.08 -21.74
C GLN A 49 -17.29 -20.91 -20.99
N HIS A 50 -16.99 -21.09 -19.71
CA HIS A 50 -16.27 -20.10 -18.90
C HIS A 50 -14.84 -19.86 -19.43
N LEU A 51 -14.09 -20.91 -19.75
CA LEU A 51 -12.70 -20.80 -20.21
C LEU A 51 -12.53 -20.67 -21.74
N GLY A 52 -13.42 -21.24 -22.54
CA GLY A 52 -13.35 -21.23 -24.01
C GLY A 52 -14.09 -20.05 -24.66
N GLY A 53 -14.71 -19.18 -23.86
CA GLY A 53 -15.03 -17.80 -24.22
C GLY A 53 -13.81 -16.87 -24.14
N HIS A 54 -12.68 -17.35 -23.64
CA HIS A 54 -11.42 -16.61 -23.67
C HIS A 54 -10.94 -16.56 -25.12
N ASN A 55 -10.97 -15.37 -25.71
CA ASN A 55 -10.11 -15.12 -26.86
C ASN A 55 -8.68 -15.35 -26.38
N PRO A 56 -7.85 -16.14 -27.06
CA PRO A 56 -6.43 -16.30 -26.68
C PRO A 56 -5.66 -14.97 -26.65
N ASN A 57 -6.24 -13.90 -27.20
CA ASN A 57 -5.69 -12.53 -27.13
C ASN A 57 -6.12 -11.74 -25.88
N TYR A 58 -7.07 -12.22 -25.06
CA TYR A 58 -7.47 -11.56 -23.82
C TYR A 58 -6.87 -12.30 -22.60
N GLN A 59 -6.56 -11.53 -21.57
CA GLN A 59 -6.12 -11.97 -20.27
C GLN A 59 -7.29 -11.91 -19.29
N THR A 60 -7.43 -12.96 -18.50
CA THR A 60 -8.44 -13.02 -17.44
C THR A 60 -7.90 -12.40 -16.17
N ILE A 61 -8.70 -11.54 -15.54
CA ILE A 61 -8.40 -11.03 -14.21
C ILE A 61 -9.58 -11.27 -13.26
N TYR A 62 -9.25 -11.30 -11.98
CA TYR A 62 -10.19 -11.56 -10.90
C TYR A 62 -10.16 -10.41 -9.89
N LEU A 63 -11.34 -9.93 -9.53
CA LEU A 63 -11.52 -8.93 -8.48
C LEU A 63 -12.35 -9.55 -7.36
N THR A 64 -11.75 -9.66 -6.17
CA THR A 64 -12.41 -10.27 -5.00
C THR A 64 -12.63 -9.25 -3.90
N ALA A 65 -13.83 -9.23 -3.32
CA ALA A 65 -14.12 -8.50 -2.09
C ALA A 65 -14.85 -9.40 -1.08
N TYR A 66 -14.66 -9.09 0.19
CA TYR A 66 -15.33 -9.76 1.30
C TYR A 66 -16.28 -8.75 1.96
N TRP A 67 -17.36 -9.25 2.53
CA TRP A 67 -18.34 -8.42 3.20
C TRP A 67 -18.91 -9.12 4.43
N TYR A 68 -19.26 -8.32 5.43
CA TYR A 68 -19.86 -8.74 6.68
C TYR A 68 -20.83 -7.65 7.13
N GLY A 69 -22.11 -7.99 7.28
CA GLY A 69 -23.19 -7.05 7.51
C GLY A 69 -24.36 -7.65 8.26
N SER A 70 -25.42 -6.85 8.38
CA SER A 70 -26.68 -7.27 9.03
C SER A 70 -27.37 -8.46 8.34
N GLU A 71 -27.15 -8.59 7.05
CA GLU A 71 -27.75 -9.56 6.15
C GLU A 71 -26.89 -10.82 5.96
N GLY A 72 -25.71 -10.87 6.59
CA GLY A 72 -24.84 -12.05 6.59
C GLY A 72 -23.39 -11.70 6.30
N ALA A 73 -22.67 -12.67 5.74
CA ALA A 73 -21.27 -12.50 5.36
C ALA A 73 -20.93 -13.34 4.14
N GLY A 74 -20.04 -12.85 3.28
CA GLY A 74 -19.69 -13.52 2.04
C GLY A 74 -18.40 -13.03 1.39
N ARG A 75 -18.06 -13.69 0.30
CA ARG A 75 -17.01 -13.33 -0.65
C ARG A 75 -17.64 -13.20 -2.03
N GLU A 76 -17.39 -12.09 -2.70
CA GLU A 76 -17.75 -11.87 -4.09
C GLU A 76 -16.50 -11.88 -4.95
N THR A 77 -16.55 -12.51 -6.12
CA THR A 77 -15.43 -12.53 -7.07
C THR A 77 -15.92 -12.36 -8.49
N LEU A 78 -15.52 -11.25 -9.09
CA LEU A 78 -15.83 -10.93 -10.47
C LEU A 78 -14.69 -11.38 -11.38
N THR A 79 -15.05 -12.03 -12.47
CA THR A 79 -14.12 -12.38 -13.55
C THR A 79 -14.31 -11.45 -14.73
N ILE A 80 -13.25 -10.78 -15.20
CA ILE A 80 -13.29 -9.95 -16.42
C ILE A 80 -12.16 -10.31 -17.38
N GLN A 81 -12.33 -9.94 -18.65
CA GLN A 81 -11.36 -10.11 -19.73
C GLN A 81 -10.80 -8.76 -20.15
N ILE A 82 -9.48 -8.66 -20.30
CA ILE A 82 -8.76 -7.44 -20.70
C ILE A 82 -7.73 -7.78 -21.80
N GLU A 83 -7.39 -6.85 -22.70
CA GLU A 83 -6.46 -7.10 -23.82
C GLU A 83 -5.03 -7.37 -23.35
N LYS A 84 -4.63 -6.70 -22.28
CA LYS A 84 -3.25 -6.67 -21.79
C LYS A 84 -3.20 -7.13 -20.35
N PRO A 85 -2.14 -7.84 -19.94
CA PRO A 85 -1.99 -8.21 -18.54
C PRO A 85 -1.83 -6.97 -17.66
N LEU A 86 -2.25 -7.06 -16.39
CA LEU A 86 -2.28 -5.92 -15.45
C LEU A 86 -0.95 -5.16 -15.36
N TYR A 87 0.19 -5.87 -15.42
CA TYR A 87 1.52 -5.26 -15.33
C TYR A 87 1.87 -4.37 -16.54
N GLU A 88 1.25 -4.59 -17.70
CA GLU A 88 1.41 -3.73 -18.88
C GLU A 88 0.53 -2.49 -18.81
N ILE A 89 -0.65 -2.62 -18.19
CA ILE A 89 -1.58 -1.52 -17.95
C ILE A 89 -0.95 -0.56 -16.94
N ALA A 90 -0.57 -1.03 -15.75
CA ALA A 90 0.03 -0.20 -14.71
C ALA A 90 1.00 -0.95 -13.80
N SER A 91 1.91 -0.21 -13.16
CA SER A 91 2.78 -0.79 -12.13
C SER A 91 1.97 -1.22 -10.90
N ARG A 92 2.53 -2.12 -10.09
CA ARG A 92 1.92 -2.55 -8.82
C ARG A 92 1.54 -1.36 -7.93
N SER A 93 2.43 -0.38 -7.78
CA SER A 93 2.15 0.80 -6.95
C SER A 93 0.97 1.60 -7.50
N GLN A 94 0.86 1.73 -8.82
CA GLN A 94 -0.26 2.45 -9.43
C GLN A 94 -1.58 1.70 -9.29
N LEU A 95 -1.57 0.37 -9.44
CA LEU A 95 -2.74 -0.47 -9.17
C LEU A 95 -3.20 -0.39 -7.70
N GLU A 96 -2.29 -0.18 -6.75
CA GLU A 96 -2.62 -0.07 -5.33
C GLU A 96 -2.97 1.35 -4.87
N HIS A 97 -2.79 2.39 -5.70
CA HIS A 97 -3.03 3.80 -5.33
C HIS A 97 -3.92 4.57 -6.33
N GLY A 98 -4.46 3.90 -7.36
CA GLY A 98 -5.40 4.52 -8.30
C GLY A 98 -6.78 4.74 -7.69
N LYS A 99 -7.51 5.77 -8.13
CA LYS A 99 -8.91 5.98 -7.72
C LYS A 99 -9.73 4.71 -8.01
N HIS A 100 -10.59 4.32 -7.07
CA HIS A 100 -11.34 3.04 -7.03
C HIS A 100 -10.50 1.75 -6.96
N LEU A 101 -9.16 1.83 -7.05
CA LEU A 101 -8.24 0.71 -6.86
C LEU A 101 -7.48 0.77 -5.52
N ILE A 102 -7.42 1.94 -4.87
CA ILE A 102 -6.85 2.15 -3.52
C ILE A 102 -7.29 1.06 -2.51
N PRO A 103 -8.59 0.67 -2.47
CA PRO A 103 -9.03 -0.33 -1.51
C PRO A 103 -8.52 -1.74 -1.82
N PHE A 104 -7.95 -1.97 -3.01
CA PHE A 104 -7.46 -3.26 -3.47
C PHE A 104 -5.95 -3.41 -3.25
N ARG A 105 -5.51 -4.66 -3.21
CA ARG A 105 -4.11 -5.07 -3.27
C ARG A 105 -3.93 -6.06 -4.39
N LEU A 106 -2.75 -6.03 -5.02
CA LEU A 106 -2.38 -7.07 -5.97
C LEU A 106 -2.01 -8.35 -5.21
N GLU A 107 -2.97 -9.28 -5.14
CA GLU A 107 -2.82 -10.57 -4.46
C GLU A 107 -1.91 -11.49 -5.30
N PHE A 108 -2.13 -11.51 -6.61
CA PHE A 108 -1.28 -12.17 -7.59
C PHE A 108 -1.37 -11.47 -8.96
N ALA A 109 -0.64 -11.97 -9.97
CA ALA A 109 -0.49 -11.32 -11.28
C ALA A 109 -1.81 -11.02 -12.02
N ASP A 110 -2.84 -11.80 -11.76
CA ASP A 110 -4.19 -11.77 -12.34
C ASP A 110 -5.29 -11.48 -11.30
N HIS A 111 -4.93 -11.19 -10.05
CA HIS A 111 -5.89 -11.15 -8.95
C HIS A 111 -5.71 -9.91 -8.07
N LEU A 112 -6.74 -9.07 -8.06
CA LEU A 112 -6.91 -7.95 -7.15
C LEU A 112 -7.88 -8.33 -6.04
N GLU A 113 -7.46 -8.16 -4.80
CA GLU A 113 -8.28 -8.46 -3.63
C GLU A 113 -8.49 -7.18 -2.82
N ARG A 114 -9.72 -6.92 -2.40
CA ARG A 114 -10.03 -5.82 -1.50
C ARG A 114 -9.40 -6.05 -0.13
N ARG A 115 -8.71 -5.03 0.38
CA ARG A 115 -7.92 -5.09 1.62
C ARG A 115 -8.80 -5.37 2.83
N VAL A 116 -9.88 -4.60 2.99
CA VAL A 116 -10.81 -4.69 4.13
C VAL A 116 -12.20 -5.07 3.68
N ASP A 117 -12.95 -5.69 4.58
CA ASP A 117 -14.34 -6.07 4.38
C ASP A 117 -15.25 -4.85 4.20
N LEU A 118 -16.36 -5.07 3.51
CA LEU A 118 -17.45 -4.12 3.31
C LEU A 118 -18.66 -4.49 4.16
N ASN A 119 -19.59 -3.55 4.33
CA ASN A 119 -20.72 -3.74 5.23
C ASN A 119 -21.87 -4.52 4.58
N SER A 120 -21.83 -4.73 3.25
CA SER A 120 -22.85 -5.48 2.55
C SER A 120 -22.39 -6.13 1.26
N GLN A 121 -23.19 -7.08 0.76
CA GLN A 121 -22.98 -7.67 -0.57
C GLN A 121 -23.09 -6.62 -1.67
N SER A 122 -24.05 -5.69 -1.56
CA SER A 122 -24.25 -4.63 -2.55
C SER A 122 -23.03 -3.71 -2.62
N GLU A 123 -22.48 -3.30 -1.47
CA GLU A 123 -21.24 -2.53 -1.44
C GLU A 123 -20.08 -3.29 -2.07
N ALA A 124 -19.98 -4.60 -1.84
CA ALA A 124 -18.95 -5.44 -2.47
C ALA A 124 -19.06 -5.46 -3.99
N HIS A 125 -20.28 -5.54 -4.52
CA HIS A 125 -20.49 -5.45 -5.96
C HIS A 125 -20.14 -4.06 -6.51
N ASP A 126 -20.59 -2.98 -5.85
CA ASP A 126 -20.30 -1.61 -6.28
C ASP A 126 -18.80 -1.34 -6.37
N ASP A 127 -18.03 -1.71 -5.35
CA ASP A 127 -16.57 -1.52 -5.32
C ASP A 127 -15.86 -2.39 -6.36
N ILE A 128 -16.26 -3.66 -6.51
CA ILE A 128 -15.68 -4.56 -7.51
C ILE A 128 -15.93 -4.03 -8.92
N TYR A 129 -17.16 -3.59 -9.23
CA TYR A 129 -17.49 -3.07 -10.55
C TYR A 129 -16.81 -1.72 -10.81
N ALA A 130 -16.68 -0.84 -9.82
CA ALA A 130 -15.94 0.41 -9.95
C ALA A 130 -14.45 0.15 -10.24
N ALA A 131 -13.84 -0.82 -9.55
CA ALA A 131 -12.47 -1.25 -9.82
C ALA A 131 -12.32 -1.85 -11.23
N ALA A 132 -13.25 -2.72 -11.66
CA ALA A 132 -13.24 -3.30 -13.00
C ALA A 132 -13.36 -2.22 -14.09
N ARG A 133 -14.30 -1.27 -13.96
CA ARG A 133 -14.42 -0.12 -14.88
C ARG A 133 -13.15 0.70 -14.94
N SER A 134 -12.47 0.89 -13.80
CA SER A 134 -11.20 1.63 -13.74
C SER A 134 -10.10 0.94 -14.53
N ILE A 135 -9.98 -0.38 -14.44
CA ILE A 135 -8.96 -1.15 -15.17
C ILE A 135 -9.21 -1.08 -16.68
N VAL A 136 -10.46 -1.27 -17.10
CA VAL A 136 -10.84 -1.19 -18.51
C VAL A 136 -10.64 0.24 -19.05
N PHE A 137 -11.01 1.26 -18.28
CA PHE A 137 -10.75 2.67 -18.60
C PHE A 137 -9.25 2.94 -18.81
N MET A 138 -8.41 2.44 -17.89
CA MET A 138 -6.95 2.55 -18.00
C MET A 138 -6.41 1.86 -19.26
N GLU A 139 -6.93 0.68 -19.61
CA GLU A 139 -6.52 -0.04 -20.81
C GLU A 139 -6.91 0.69 -22.11
N ILE A 140 -8.17 1.11 -22.22
CA ILE A 140 -8.74 1.70 -23.44
C ILE A 140 -8.09 3.06 -23.73
N LEU A 141 -8.01 3.93 -22.72
CA LEU A 141 -7.45 5.27 -22.89
C LEU A 141 -5.92 5.31 -22.70
N SER A 142 -5.29 4.15 -22.49
CA SER A 142 -3.85 4.06 -22.20
C SER A 142 -3.41 4.97 -21.04
N LEU A 143 -4.27 5.09 -20.02
CA LEU A 143 -4.06 5.93 -18.84
C LEU A 143 -3.53 5.11 -17.67
N ARG A 144 -2.77 5.78 -16.79
CA ARG A 144 -2.31 5.22 -15.52
C ARG A 144 -2.59 6.20 -14.40
N PRO A 145 -2.86 5.74 -13.17
CA PRO A 145 -2.91 6.62 -12.01
C PRO A 145 -1.65 7.50 -11.94
N ALA A 146 -1.86 8.82 -11.84
CA ALA A 146 -0.78 9.75 -11.55
C ALA A 146 -0.29 9.52 -10.10
N MET A 147 0.99 9.79 -9.80
CA MET A 147 1.55 9.59 -8.45
C MET A 147 1.48 10.89 -7.63
N SER A 148 1.49 10.77 -6.30
CA SER A 148 1.16 11.84 -5.35
C SER A 148 1.92 13.17 -5.47
N ALA A 149 3.21 13.16 -5.82
CA ALA A 149 3.97 14.39 -5.97
C ALA A 149 3.52 15.22 -7.20
N GLU A 150 3.25 14.55 -8.32
CA GLU A 150 2.72 15.19 -9.54
C GLU A 150 1.24 15.59 -9.37
N GLN A 151 0.50 14.89 -8.50
CA GLN A 151 -0.90 15.17 -8.20
C GLN A 151 -1.10 16.53 -7.50
N SER A 152 -0.23 16.89 -6.56
CA SER A 152 -0.47 18.05 -5.69
C SER A 152 -0.39 19.39 -6.43
N GLU A 153 0.53 19.54 -7.38
CA GLU A 153 0.71 20.77 -8.15
C GLU A 153 -0.44 20.98 -9.13
N LEU A 154 -0.89 19.92 -9.82
CA LEU A 154 -2.00 20.01 -10.77
C LEU A 154 -3.37 20.16 -10.13
N LEU A 155 -3.61 19.55 -8.97
CA LEU A 155 -4.88 19.76 -8.25
C LEU A 155 -5.14 21.24 -7.95
N SER A 156 -4.09 22.07 -7.82
CA SER A 156 -4.26 23.52 -7.72
C SER A 156 -4.71 24.17 -9.04
N GLN A 157 -4.23 23.72 -10.20
CA GLN A 157 -4.66 24.24 -11.52
C GLN A 157 -6.16 23.99 -11.76
N TYR A 158 -6.66 22.83 -11.33
CA TYR A 158 -8.09 22.47 -11.41
C TYR A 158 -8.86 22.83 -10.13
N GLY A 159 -8.26 23.62 -9.23
CA GLY A 159 -8.84 23.98 -7.93
C GLY A 159 -10.23 24.60 -8.07
N ASN A 160 -10.35 25.55 -9.00
CA ASN A 160 -11.54 26.37 -9.25
C ASN A 160 -12.40 25.86 -10.42
N LEU A 161 -12.29 24.59 -10.81
CA LEU A 161 -13.15 24.01 -11.85
C LEU A 161 -14.63 24.11 -11.43
N PRO A 162 -15.52 24.72 -12.25
CA PRO A 162 -16.93 24.90 -11.89
C PRO A 162 -17.66 23.59 -11.59
N GLY A 163 -18.25 23.51 -10.40
CA GLY A 163 -19.00 22.34 -9.93
C GLY A 163 -18.15 21.08 -9.81
N LYS A 164 -16.83 21.20 -9.60
CA LYS A 164 -15.90 20.07 -9.44
C LYS A 164 -16.42 19.06 -8.42
N ASP A 165 -16.48 17.80 -8.81
CA ASP A 165 -17.02 16.74 -7.97
C ASP A 165 -16.48 15.37 -8.41
N HIS A 166 -16.05 14.59 -7.43
CA HIS A 166 -15.33 13.32 -7.63
C HIS A 166 -14.13 13.38 -8.61
N PRO A 167 -13.12 14.23 -8.38
CA PRO A 167 -11.97 14.34 -9.26
C PRO A 167 -11.04 13.11 -9.20
N SER A 168 -10.27 12.93 -10.27
CA SER A 168 -9.27 11.87 -10.42
C SER A 168 -8.16 12.34 -11.35
N LEU A 169 -6.93 11.87 -11.12
CA LEU A 169 -5.77 12.26 -11.92
C LEU A 169 -5.06 11.06 -12.51
N TRP A 170 -4.75 11.18 -13.79
CA TRP A 170 -4.17 10.15 -14.61
C TRP A 170 -2.98 10.71 -15.41
N ALA A 171 -2.13 9.83 -15.91
CA ALA A 171 -1.05 10.13 -16.82
C ALA A 171 -1.17 9.23 -18.05
N HIS A 172 -1.10 9.82 -19.24
CA HIS A 172 -1.14 9.07 -20.49
C HIS A 172 0.19 8.32 -20.71
N LYS A 173 0.11 7.05 -21.10
CA LYS A 173 1.26 6.13 -21.13
C LYS A 173 2.34 6.56 -22.13
N GLN A 174 1.95 7.07 -23.30
CA GLN A 174 2.87 7.42 -24.38
C GLN A 174 3.42 8.84 -24.25
N THR A 175 2.54 9.84 -24.11
CA THR A 175 2.91 11.26 -24.07
C THR A 175 3.37 11.71 -22.69
N ARG A 176 3.07 10.93 -21.64
CA ARG A 176 3.28 11.27 -20.23
C ARG A 176 2.51 12.51 -19.75
N ALA A 177 1.66 13.07 -20.61
CA ALA A 177 0.81 14.20 -20.25
C ALA A 177 -0.19 13.80 -19.16
N LEU A 178 -0.49 14.76 -18.30
CA LEU A 178 -1.38 14.58 -17.18
C LEU A 178 -2.81 14.87 -17.63
N VAL A 179 -3.73 14.03 -17.16
CA VAL A 179 -5.12 13.98 -17.58
C VAL A 179 -5.97 14.04 -16.32
N PHE A 180 -6.75 15.09 -16.19
CA PHE A 180 -7.66 15.29 -15.08
C PHE A 180 -9.05 14.81 -15.49
N MET A 181 -9.72 14.00 -14.67
CA MET A 181 -11.08 13.57 -14.93
C MET A 181 -11.95 13.86 -13.72
N ASP A 182 -13.13 14.40 -13.98
CA ASP A 182 -14.13 14.79 -12.99
C ASP A 182 -15.48 14.16 -13.33
N GLU A 183 -16.18 13.64 -12.33
CA GLU A 183 -17.41 12.85 -12.50
C GLU A 183 -18.55 13.46 -11.64
N PRO A 184 -18.99 14.69 -11.96
CA PRO A 184 -20.00 15.38 -11.17
C PRO A 184 -21.39 14.77 -11.32
N TYR A 185 -22.18 14.83 -10.25
CA TYR A 185 -23.62 14.55 -10.31
C TYR A 185 -24.39 15.59 -11.13
N ASN A 186 -23.97 16.85 -11.11
CA ASN A 186 -24.60 17.95 -11.85
C ASN A 186 -23.55 18.81 -12.57
N PRO A 187 -23.14 18.44 -13.79
CA PRO A 187 -22.15 19.19 -14.55
C PRO A 187 -22.66 20.55 -15.02
N GLN A 188 -21.93 21.61 -14.68
CA GLN A 188 -22.12 22.96 -15.20
C GLN A 188 -21.44 23.12 -16.58
N PHE A 189 -21.90 22.38 -17.61
CA PHE A 189 -21.18 22.23 -18.89
C PHE A 189 -20.76 23.54 -19.56
N ARG A 190 -21.65 24.54 -19.60
CA ARG A 190 -21.35 25.85 -20.22
C ARG A 190 -20.20 26.55 -19.49
N GLU A 191 -20.24 26.56 -18.17
CA GLU A 191 -19.24 27.19 -17.32
C GLU A 191 -17.91 26.45 -17.41
N ARG A 192 -17.94 25.11 -17.44
CA ARG A 192 -16.75 24.26 -17.61
C ARG A 192 -16.08 24.45 -18.96
N THR A 193 -16.85 24.53 -20.05
CA THR A 193 -16.32 24.77 -21.40
C THR A 193 -15.65 26.14 -21.48
N THR A 194 -16.29 27.16 -20.90
CA THR A 194 -15.76 28.52 -20.82
C THR A 194 -14.48 28.57 -19.98
N TRP A 195 -14.50 27.90 -18.82
CA TRP A 195 -13.36 27.77 -17.93
C TRP A 195 -12.18 27.08 -18.62
N ALA A 196 -12.42 25.95 -19.29
CA ALA A 196 -11.37 25.19 -19.98
C ALA A 196 -10.72 26.04 -21.09
N SER A 197 -11.54 26.73 -21.89
CA SER A 197 -11.07 27.65 -22.93
C SER A 197 -10.25 28.82 -22.36
N ALA A 198 -10.64 29.37 -21.21
CA ALA A 198 -9.93 30.48 -20.57
C ALA A 198 -8.59 30.08 -19.93
N HIS A 199 -8.34 28.77 -19.74
CA HIS A 199 -7.14 28.24 -19.10
C HIS A 199 -6.25 27.44 -20.06
N ASP A 200 -6.50 27.52 -21.37
CA ASP A 200 -5.82 26.73 -22.41
C ASP A 200 -5.85 25.22 -22.10
N ILE A 201 -6.99 24.74 -21.62
CA ILE A 201 -7.24 23.33 -21.30
C ILE A 201 -8.30 22.81 -22.27
N HIS A 202 -8.02 21.65 -22.86
CA HIS A 202 -9.00 20.95 -23.68
C HIS A 202 -9.93 20.13 -22.79
N MET A 203 -11.21 20.08 -23.14
CA MET A 203 -12.22 19.26 -22.48
C MET A 203 -12.80 18.25 -23.47
N LEU A 204 -12.90 17.00 -23.03
CA LEU A 204 -13.57 15.91 -23.70
C LEU A 204 -14.78 15.48 -22.87
N THR A 205 -15.95 15.58 -23.49
CA THR A 205 -17.19 14.98 -23.02
C THR A 205 -17.44 13.69 -23.80
N SER A 206 -17.89 12.64 -23.13
CA SER A 206 -18.14 11.32 -23.72
C SER A 206 -19.53 10.84 -23.28
N GLU A 207 -20.22 10.07 -24.13
CA GLU A 207 -21.51 9.42 -23.78
C GLU A 207 -21.33 8.28 -22.77
N TRP A 208 -20.10 7.82 -22.59
CA TRP A 208 -19.73 6.88 -21.54
C TRP A 208 -20.20 7.34 -20.16
N ARG A 209 -20.77 6.39 -19.42
CA ARG A 209 -21.51 6.63 -18.18
C ARG A 209 -20.64 6.91 -16.95
N GLY A 210 -19.31 6.79 -17.04
CA GLY A 210 -18.36 7.01 -15.95
C GLY A 210 -17.92 5.75 -15.20
N ILE A 211 -17.00 5.93 -14.24
CA ILE A 211 -16.45 4.90 -13.35
C ILE A 211 -17.22 4.87 -12.03
N TYR A 212 -17.38 6.02 -11.38
CA TYR A 212 -17.80 6.10 -9.98
C TYR A 212 -19.25 5.66 -9.79
N ARG A 213 -20.20 6.34 -10.45
CA ARG A 213 -21.62 5.96 -10.46
C ARG A 213 -22.20 6.05 -11.87
N PRO A 214 -22.08 4.98 -12.67
CA PRO A 214 -22.49 4.97 -14.06
C PRO A 214 -23.92 5.47 -14.30
N GLY A 215 -24.07 6.56 -15.06
CA GLY A 215 -25.36 7.13 -15.44
C GLY A 215 -26.02 8.01 -14.39
N HIS A 216 -25.39 8.17 -13.22
CA HIS A 216 -25.74 9.20 -12.24
C HIS A 216 -24.71 10.32 -12.18
N THR A 217 -23.54 10.10 -12.80
CA THR A 217 -22.45 11.07 -12.94
C THR A 217 -22.08 11.17 -14.41
N ILE A 218 -21.54 12.31 -14.82
CA ILE A 218 -21.17 12.54 -16.22
C ILE A 218 -19.67 12.84 -16.31
N PRO A 219 -18.84 11.90 -16.82
CA PRO A 219 -17.40 12.06 -16.83
C PRO A 219 -16.97 13.17 -17.81
N ASN A 220 -16.14 14.07 -17.33
CA ASN A 220 -15.46 15.07 -18.14
C ASN A 220 -13.95 14.87 -18.02
N ILE A 221 -13.27 14.77 -19.14
CA ILE A 221 -11.82 14.58 -19.21
C ILE A 221 -11.17 15.89 -19.67
N PHE A 222 -10.12 16.30 -18.97
CA PHE A 222 -9.40 17.54 -19.20
C PHE A 222 -7.91 17.27 -19.39
N CYS A 223 -7.31 17.92 -20.38
CA CYS A 223 -5.87 17.85 -20.64
C CYS A 223 -5.41 19.13 -21.32
N SER A 224 -4.26 19.67 -20.91
CA SER A 224 -3.63 20.82 -21.57
C SER A 224 -2.84 20.45 -22.82
N ASP A 225 -2.45 19.18 -22.97
CA ASP A 225 -1.71 18.72 -24.14
C ASP A 225 -2.65 18.30 -25.28
N GLN A 226 -2.65 19.08 -26.35
CA GLN A 226 -3.49 18.85 -27.54
C GLN A 226 -3.23 17.47 -28.18
N SER A 227 -1.97 17.00 -28.18
CA SER A 227 -1.63 15.71 -28.79
C SER A 227 -2.26 14.54 -28.03
N THR A 228 -2.22 14.59 -26.69
CA THR A 228 -2.88 13.64 -25.81
C THR A 228 -4.38 13.74 -25.94
N MET A 229 -4.95 14.95 -26.01
CA MET A 229 -6.39 15.11 -26.18
C MET A 229 -6.90 14.46 -27.48
N THR A 230 -6.18 14.61 -28.59
CA THR A 230 -6.53 13.95 -29.86
C THR A 230 -6.53 12.43 -29.73
N LEU A 231 -5.51 11.84 -29.08
CA LEU A 231 -5.46 10.40 -28.83
C LEU A 231 -6.62 9.92 -27.96
N LEU A 232 -6.98 10.67 -26.91
CA LEU A 232 -8.11 10.34 -26.05
C LEU A 232 -9.44 10.41 -26.80
N GLN A 233 -9.62 11.42 -27.66
CA GLN A 233 -10.79 11.55 -28.53
C GLN A 233 -10.93 10.39 -29.52
N GLU A 234 -9.82 9.91 -30.09
CA GLU A 234 -9.82 8.74 -30.98
C GLU A 234 -10.19 7.44 -30.24
N GLN A 235 -9.82 7.32 -28.97
CA GLN A 235 -10.05 6.13 -28.14
C GLN A 235 -11.42 6.13 -27.43
N ALA A 236 -11.98 7.31 -27.11
CA ALA A 236 -13.23 7.46 -26.37
C ALA A 236 -14.44 6.71 -26.96
N PRO A 237 -14.63 6.61 -28.29
CA PRO A 237 -15.72 5.83 -28.87
C PRO A 237 -15.70 4.34 -28.48
N ARG A 238 -14.55 3.79 -28.05
CA ARG A 238 -14.49 2.43 -27.51
C ARG A 238 -15.20 2.33 -26.16
N LEU A 239 -15.10 3.36 -25.31
CA LEU A 239 -15.81 3.43 -24.03
C LEU A 239 -17.33 3.48 -24.23
N GLU A 240 -17.78 4.24 -25.23
CA GLU A 240 -19.20 4.47 -25.55
C GLU A 240 -19.88 3.22 -26.15
N LYS A 241 -19.13 2.38 -26.86
CA LYS A 241 -19.62 1.10 -27.41
C LYS A 241 -19.77 -0.02 -26.37
N GLY A 242 -19.86 0.33 -25.09
CA GLY A 242 -20.05 -0.61 -24.00
C GLY A 242 -18.79 -1.39 -23.61
N ALA A 243 -17.59 -0.98 -24.05
CA ALA A 243 -16.37 -1.70 -23.63
C ALA A 243 -16.14 -1.61 -22.11
N CYS A 244 -16.64 -0.56 -21.46
CA CYS A 244 -16.67 -0.44 -19.99
C CYS A 244 -17.91 -1.06 -19.33
N GLU A 245 -18.86 -1.61 -20.09
CA GLU A 245 -19.94 -2.42 -19.52
C GLU A 245 -19.36 -3.77 -19.11
N ILE A 246 -19.27 -3.96 -17.80
CA ILE A 246 -18.64 -5.15 -17.25
C ILE A 246 -19.65 -6.29 -17.25
N HIS A 247 -19.56 -7.17 -18.26
CA HIS A 247 -20.39 -8.39 -18.36
C HIS A 247 -19.75 -9.60 -17.67
N GLY A 248 -18.94 -9.35 -16.63
CA GLY A 248 -18.24 -10.41 -15.92
C GLY A 248 -19.18 -11.27 -15.06
N ASP A 249 -18.85 -12.56 -14.95
CA ASP A 249 -19.55 -13.46 -14.04
C ASP A 249 -19.14 -13.13 -12.59
N MET A 250 -20.13 -12.86 -11.74
CA MET A 250 -19.94 -12.68 -10.30
C MET A 250 -20.17 -14.02 -9.59
N GLU A 251 -19.11 -14.54 -8.96
CA GLU A 251 -19.18 -15.70 -8.07
C GLU A 251 -19.37 -15.24 -6.63
N SER A 252 -20.46 -15.68 -5.98
CA SER A 252 -20.66 -15.53 -4.54
C SER A 252 -20.27 -16.81 -3.80
N ALA A 253 -19.51 -16.68 -2.71
CA ALA A 253 -19.05 -17.80 -1.90
C ALA A 253 -19.08 -17.48 -0.40
N PRO A 254 -19.04 -18.48 0.49
CA PRO A 254 -19.01 -18.25 1.93
C PRO A 254 -17.80 -17.42 2.38
N TYR A 255 -18.00 -16.59 3.40
CA TYR A 255 -17.01 -15.62 3.90
C TYR A 255 -15.62 -16.19 4.18
N HIS A 256 -15.52 -17.39 4.76
CA HIS A 256 -14.23 -17.99 5.12
C HIS A 256 -13.48 -18.62 3.92
N THR A 257 -14.09 -18.64 2.73
CA THR A 257 -13.45 -19.19 1.53
C THR A 257 -12.38 -18.24 0.99
N GLN A 258 -11.35 -18.84 0.41
CA GLN A 258 -10.24 -18.12 -0.22
C GLN A 258 -10.24 -18.40 -1.72
N PHE A 259 -10.46 -17.36 -2.54
CA PHE A 259 -10.19 -17.42 -3.97
C PHE A 259 -8.71 -17.69 -4.31
N ILE A 260 -8.42 -18.71 -5.09
CA ILE A 260 -7.07 -18.94 -5.61
C ILE A 260 -7.14 -18.75 -7.11
N SER A 261 -6.42 -17.74 -7.62
CA SER A 261 -6.42 -17.48 -9.06
C SER A 261 -5.63 -18.57 -9.81
N PRO A 262 -5.97 -18.84 -11.09
CA PRO A 262 -5.25 -19.81 -11.91
C PRO A 262 -3.74 -19.52 -11.99
N SER A 263 -3.34 -18.25 -12.10
CA SER A 263 -1.90 -17.93 -12.14
C SER A 263 -1.19 -18.26 -10.84
N ARG A 264 -1.86 -18.12 -9.69
CA ARG A 264 -1.30 -18.50 -8.38
C ARG A 264 -1.19 -20.01 -8.23
N GLU A 265 -2.23 -20.72 -8.63
CA GLU A 265 -2.26 -22.19 -8.62
C GLU A 265 -1.14 -22.76 -9.49
N ALA A 266 -0.99 -22.25 -10.72
CA ALA A 266 0.10 -22.61 -11.63
C ALA A 266 1.49 -22.32 -11.03
N ALA A 267 1.63 -21.23 -10.27
CA ALA A 267 2.88 -20.92 -9.58
C ALA A 267 3.15 -21.81 -8.34
N SER A 268 2.20 -22.65 -7.92
CA SER A 268 2.29 -23.50 -6.72
C SER A 268 2.67 -22.72 -5.45
N LYS A 269 2.29 -21.44 -5.38
CA LYS A 269 2.63 -20.55 -4.25
C LYS A 269 1.49 -20.51 -3.24
N LYS A 270 1.79 -20.88 -1.99
CA LYS A 270 0.86 -20.76 -0.87
C LYS A 270 0.33 -19.32 -0.74
N ARG A 271 -0.99 -19.19 -0.61
CA ARG A 271 -1.65 -17.92 -0.33
C ARG A 271 -1.36 -17.50 1.11
N ARG A 272 -1.18 -16.20 1.32
CA ARG A 272 -1.06 -15.62 2.66
C ARG A 272 -2.46 -15.47 3.25
N PRO A 273 -2.69 -15.84 4.52
CA PRO A 273 -3.98 -15.61 5.15
C PRO A 273 -4.30 -14.12 5.18
N ARG A 274 -5.59 -13.79 5.09
CA ARG A 274 -6.06 -12.41 5.30
C ARG A 274 -5.80 -12.02 6.76
N PRO A 275 -5.32 -10.79 7.03
CA PRO A 275 -5.29 -10.26 8.39
C PRO A 275 -6.71 -10.27 8.96
N MET A 276 -6.85 -10.68 10.22
CA MET A 276 -8.11 -10.60 10.93
C MET A 276 -7.89 -9.74 12.19
N PRO A 277 -8.89 -8.92 12.57
CA PRO A 277 -8.81 -8.15 13.79
C PRO A 277 -8.69 -9.11 14.98
N ALA A 278 -7.84 -8.74 15.94
CA ALA A 278 -7.76 -9.41 17.22
C ALA A 278 -9.07 -9.22 18.00
N ILE A 279 -9.37 -10.19 18.86
CA ILE A 279 -10.59 -10.20 19.67
C ILE A 279 -10.57 -8.98 20.62
N PRO A 280 -11.60 -8.12 20.62
CA PRO A 280 -11.69 -7.00 21.54
C PRO A 280 -11.50 -7.44 23.00
N GLY A 281 -10.69 -6.70 23.76
CA GLY A 281 -10.45 -6.96 25.20
C GLY A 281 -9.50 -8.13 25.51
N LEU A 282 -9.05 -8.90 24.51
CA LEU A 282 -8.06 -9.95 24.75
C LEU A 282 -6.66 -9.36 24.90
N GLU A 283 -6.11 -9.41 26.11
CA GLU A 283 -4.73 -9.00 26.35
C GLU A 283 -3.73 -9.99 25.76
N VAL A 284 -2.79 -9.47 24.97
CA VAL A 284 -1.67 -10.24 24.42
C VAL A 284 -0.38 -9.53 24.79
N LYS A 285 0.46 -10.20 25.59
CA LYS A 285 1.79 -9.70 25.99
C LYS A 285 1.76 -8.28 26.60
N GLY A 286 0.80 -7.99 27.46
CA GLY A 286 0.69 -6.66 28.08
C GLY A 286 0.07 -5.58 27.20
N ALA A 287 -0.53 -5.95 26.06
CA ALA A 287 -1.19 -5.01 25.14
C ALA A 287 -2.62 -5.44 24.83
N LEU A 288 -3.50 -4.47 24.65
CA LEU A 288 -4.90 -4.65 24.24
C LEU A 288 -5.10 -4.15 22.81
N PRO A 289 -5.89 -4.88 21.99
CA PRO A 289 -6.21 -4.43 20.65
C PRO A 289 -7.22 -3.28 20.69
N TYR A 290 -7.09 -2.33 19.77
CA TYR A 290 -8.03 -1.24 19.55
C TYR A 290 -8.14 -0.87 18.06
N GLY A 291 -8.98 0.12 17.78
CA GLY A 291 -9.28 0.60 16.43
C GLY A 291 -10.48 -0.11 15.83
N GLN A 292 -10.57 -0.06 14.50
CA GLN A 292 -11.67 -0.70 13.76
C GLN A 292 -11.50 -2.22 13.74
N PHE A 293 -12.56 -2.94 14.10
CA PHE A 293 -12.59 -4.41 14.11
C PHE A 293 -13.14 -4.95 12.78
N ILE A 294 -12.49 -4.59 11.68
CA ILE A 294 -12.90 -4.95 10.31
C ILE A 294 -11.98 -6.05 9.77
N GLY A 295 -12.55 -7.09 9.16
CA GLY A 295 -11.77 -8.16 8.52
C GLY A 295 -10.87 -7.63 7.42
N GLY A 296 -9.68 -8.21 7.29
CA GLY A 296 -8.65 -7.72 6.36
C GLY A 296 -7.76 -6.60 6.90
N GLN A 297 -8.12 -5.99 8.05
CA GLN A 297 -7.31 -4.99 8.75
C GLN A 297 -6.52 -5.63 9.91
N THR A 298 -5.29 -5.17 10.11
CA THR A 298 -4.50 -5.51 11.32
C THR A 298 -4.94 -4.62 12.48
N SER A 299 -5.17 -5.20 13.65
CA SER A 299 -5.47 -4.42 14.86
C SER A 299 -4.32 -3.51 15.25
N LEU A 300 -4.69 -2.33 15.75
CA LEU A 300 -3.79 -1.47 16.50
C LEU A 300 -3.69 -1.98 17.93
N TRP A 301 -2.60 -1.68 18.62
CA TRP A 301 -2.34 -2.18 19.97
C TRP A 301 -1.93 -1.05 20.90
N ARG A 302 -2.57 -0.98 22.07
CA ARG A 302 -2.22 -0.08 23.16
C ARG A 302 -1.72 -0.87 24.36
N PRO A 303 -0.91 -0.29 25.26
CA PRO A 303 -0.59 -0.92 26.53
C PRO A 303 -1.87 -1.29 27.29
N ALA A 304 -1.89 -2.47 27.90
CA ALA A 304 -3.01 -2.92 28.73
C ALA A 304 -3.12 -2.08 30.01
N LYS A 305 -1.96 -1.69 30.54
CA LYS A 305 -1.85 -0.78 31.67
C LYS A 305 -2.08 0.66 31.19
N ARG A 306 -3.12 1.30 31.73
CA ARG A 306 -3.39 2.72 31.48
C ARG A 306 -2.28 3.64 31.97
N MET A 307 -2.08 4.73 31.26
CA MET A 307 -1.29 5.88 31.68
C MET A 307 -2.10 6.74 32.67
N SER A 308 -1.43 7.44 33.59
CA SER A 308 -2.14 8.36 34.48
C SER A 308 -2.59 9.61 33.72
N LEU A 309 -3.71 10.21 34.13
CA LEU A 309 -4.22 11.43 33.53
C LEU A 309 -3.16 12.54 33.51
N ASP A 310 -2.48 12.76 34.64
CA ASP A 310 -1.41 13.77 34.73
C ASP A 310 -0.31 13.56 33.68
N LEU A 311 0.05 12.31 33.40
CA LEU A 311 1.07 12.00 32.41
C LEU A 311 0.57 12.20 30.98
N HIS A 312 -0.71 11.94 30.70
CA HIS A 312 -1.30 12.30 29.41
C HIS A 312 -1.27 13.82 29.21
N LEU A 313 -1.68 14.60 30.21
CA LEU A 313 -1.72 16.06 30.10
C LEU A 313 -0.32 16.67 29.95
N GLU A 314 0.66 16.16 30.69
CA GLU A 314 2.06 16.57 30.53
C GLU A 314 2.60 16.23 29.14
N THR A 315 2.34 15.01 28.66
CA THR A 315 2.81 14.55 27.33
C THR A 315 2.15 15.34 26.21
N ALA A 316 0.84 15.61 26.30
CA ALA A 316 0.11 16.44 25.34
C ALA A 316 0.73 17.84 25.25
N ALA A 317 0.97 18.51 26.38
CA ALA A 317 1.60 19.83 26.39
C ALA A 317 3.00 19.84 25.76
N LEU A 318 3.79 18.79 25.99
CA LEU A 318 5.12 18.64 25.39
C LEU A 318 5.04 18.43 23.87
N LEU A 319 4.17 17.55 23.38
CA LEU A 319 3.98 17.30 21.95
C LEU A 319 3.50 18.57 21.24
N THR A 320 2.50 19.26 21.78
CA THR A 320 2.01 20.53 21.23
C THR A 320 3.10 21.60 21.21
N SER A 321 3.96 21.66 22.23
CA SER A 321 5.10 22.60 22.25
C SER A 321 6.15 22.27 21.19
N LEU A 322 6.39 20.97 20.93
CA LEU A 322 7.31 20.51 19.89
C LEU A 322 6.77 20.81 18.49
N GLU A 323 5.51 20.50 18.20
CA GLU A 323 4.86 20.79 16.91
C GLU A 323 4.89 22.32 16.63
N ASN A 324 4.66 23.15 17.65
CA ASN A 324 4.71 24.62 17.54
C ASN A 324 6.12 25.22 17.50
N SER A 325 7.19 24.42 17.67
CA SER A 325 8.56 24.93 17.66
C SER A 325 9.11 25.27 16.26
N GLY A 326 8.31 25.07 15.20
CA GLY A 326 8.68 25.35 13.82
C GLY A 326 9.64 24.32 13.23
N MET A 327 9.56 23.06 13.68
CA MET A 327 10.37 21.97 13.13
C MET A 327 10.01 21.69 11.66
N PRO A 328 10.98 21.22 10.85
CA PRO A 328 10.68 20.76 9.50
C PRO A 328 9.66 19.61 9.51
N TYR A 329 8.77 19.57 8.52
CA TYR A 329 7.70 18.57 8.40
C TYR A 329 8.17 17.10 8.56
N ALA A 330 9.34 16.76 8.03
CA ALA A 330 9.92 15.41 8.13
C ALA A 330 10.25 15.01 9.58
N CYS A 331 10.45 15.99 10.47
CA CYS A 331 10.62 15.80 11.90
C CYS A 331 9.29 15.86 12.64
N ASP A 332 8.33 16.63 12.16
CA ASP A 332 7.01 16.85 12.76
C ASP A 332 6.03 15.67 12.59
N SER A 333 5.99 15.07 11.39
CA SER A 333 5.04 13.99 11.06
C SER A 333 5.07 12.79 12.04
N PRO A 334 6.22 12.28 12.50
CA PRO A 334 6.24 11.22 13.51
C PRO A 334 5.66 11.62 14.87
N PHE A 335 5.73 12.90 15.25
CA PHE A 335 5.11 13.38 16.50
C PHE A 335 3.61 13.46 16.36
N ALA A 336 3.11 13.89 15.20
CA ALA A 336 1.68 13.87 14.90
C ALA A 336 1.10 12.45 15.00
N ASP A 337 1.79 11.43 14.49
CA ASP A 337 1.37 10.03 14.61
C ASP A 337 1.28 9.58 16.09
N VAL A 338 2.26 9.95 16.91
CA VAL A 338 2.26 9.65 18.36
C VAL A 338 1.13 10.38 19.08
N ARG A 339 0.89 11.64 18.73
CA ARG A 339 -0.18 12.46 19.31
C ARG A 339 -1.55 11.83 19.04
N VAL A 340 -1.82 11.45 17.79
CA VAL A 340 -3.06 10.77 17.41
C VAL A 340 -3.22 9.44 18.15
N ALA A 341 -2.16 8.63 18.25
CA ALA A 341 -2.22 7.36 18.98
C ALA A 341 -2.52 7.56 20.47
N LEU A 342 -1.90 8.55 21.13
CA LEU A 342 -2.14 8.83 22.54
C LEU A 342 -3.53 9.43 22.81
N ASP A 343 -4.07 10.19 21.86
CA ASP A 343 -5.44 10.69 21.91
C ASP A 343 -6.45 9.53 21.88
N ASP A 344 -6.27 8.58 20.95
CA ASP A 344 -7.07 7.34 20.91
C ASP A 344 -6.95 6.56 22.22
N TRP A 345 -5.74 6.42 22.77
CA TRP A 345 -5.51 5.65 24.01
C TRP A 345 -6.16 6.31 25.21
N MET A 346 -6.05 7.64 25.35
CA MET A 346 -6.67 8.38 26.45
C MET A 346 -8.19 8.18 26.44
N ASN A 347 -8.83 8.25 25.27
CA ASN A 347 -10.27 8.02 25.16
C ASN A 347 -10.69 6.58 25.53
N LEU A 348 -9.83 5.59 25.26
CA LEU A 348 -10.06 4.19 25.63
C LEU A 348 -9.74 3.87 27.09
N GLU A 349 -8.84 4.64 27.71
CA GLU A 349 -8.40 4.45 29.09
C GLU A 349 -9.30 5.16 30.12
N PHE A 350 -10.00 6.21 29.69
CA PHE A 350 -10.94 7.02 30.48
C PHE A 350 -12.32 7.09 29.80
N PRO A 351 -13.06 5.95 29.72
CA PRO A 351 -14.29 5.83 28.96
C PRO A 351 -15.53 6.41 29.68
N SER A 352 -15.45 6.63 31.00
CA SER A 352 -16.62 7.04 31.79
C SER A 352 -16.84 8.55 31.73
N ASP A 353 -18.10 8.94 31.51
CA ASP A 353 -18.54 10.33 31.65
C ASP A 353 -18.24 10.83 33.07
N GLY A 354 -17.42 11.86 33.19
CA GLY A 354 -17.01 12.47 34.46
C GLY A 354 -15.68 11.98 35.05
N GLU A 355 -15.00 10.98 34.48
CA GLU A 355 -13.63 10.62 34.92
C GLU A 355 -12.60 11.68 34.50
N ILE A 356 -12.85 12.32 33.35
CA ILE A 356 -12.11 13.46 32.82
C ILE A 356 -13.09 14.52 32.31
N THR A 357 -12.68 15.78 32.37
CA THR A 357 -13.42 16.90 31.78
C THR A 357 -13.28 16.94 30.26
N ASP A 358 -14.21 17.60 29.55
CA ASP A 358 -14.11 17.78 28.10
C ASP A 358 -12.83 18.53 27.68
N GLU A 359 -12.37 19.47 28.49
CA GLU A 359 -11.10 20.18 28.28
C GLU A 359 -9.90 19.22 28.36
N GLN A 360 -9.89 18.33 29.34
CA GLN A 360 -8.83 17.31 29.48
C GLN A 360 -8.90 16.28 28.35
N ARG A 361 -10.11 15.88 27.92
CA ARG A 361 -10.30 14.99 26.78
C ARG A 361 -9.76 15.61 25.49
N GLY A 362 -9.89 16.93 25.35
CA GLY A 362 -9.33 17.70 24.24
C GLY A 362 -7.82 17.99 24.33
N ALA A 363 -7.08 17.46 25.32
CA ALA A 363 -5.69 17.84 25.54
C ALA A 363 -4.76 17.59 24.34
N TYR A 364 -5.02 16.55 23.55
CA TYR A 364 -4.25 16.23 22.35
C TYR A 364 -4.80 16.88 21.06
N SER A 365 -5.87 17.69 21.15
CA SER A 365 -6.43 18.37 19.97
C SER A 365 -5.49 19.44 19.41
N TYR A 366 -5.52 19.64 18.09
CA TYR A 366 -4.71 20.66 17.40
C TYR A 366 -4.89 22.09 17.93
N ASN A 367 -6.05 22.39 18.51
CA ASN A 367 -6.39 23.70 19.08
C ASN A 367 -6.30 23.75 20.61
N ALA A 368 -5.75 22.70 21.24
CA ALA A 368 -5.60 22.69 22.70
C ALA A 368 -4.68 23.84 23.12
N THR A 369 -5.19 24.74 23.96
CA THR A 369 -4.32 25.69 24.65
C THR A 369 -3.45 24.89 25.61
N PRO A 370 -2.13 25.12 25.67
CA PRO A 370 -1.28 24.40 26.60
C PRO A 370 -1.81 24.59 28.02
N ILE A 371 -2.34 23.52 28.61
CA ILE A 371 -2.77 23.55 30.01
C ILE A 371 -1.54 23.90 30.83
N LYS A 372 -1.60 25.01 31.58
CA LYS A 372 -0.49 25.49 32.39
C LYS A 372 -0.13 24.42 33.44
N ILE A 373 0.91 23.66 33.18
CA ILE A 373 1.51 22.75 34.16
C ILE A 373 1.89 23.57 35.39
N ARG A 374 1.53 23.10 36.60
CA ARG A 374 1.91 23.76 37.86
C ARG A 374 3.41 24.05 37.84
N LYS A 375 3.75 25.34 38.03
CA LYS A 375 5.13 25.85 38.12
C LYS A 375 5.95 24.99 39.09
N GLY A 376 6.80 24.13 38.54
CA GLY A 376 7.67 23.27 39.33
C GLY A 376 8.98 22.89 38.64
N ILE A 377 9.10 23.03 37.32
CA ILE A 377 10.38 22.78 36.62
C ILE A 377 10.53 23.82 35.51
N VAL A 378 11.02 25.01 35.88
CA VAL A 378 11.67 25.91 34.92
C VAL A 378 13.16 25.62 35.05
N ASN A 379 13.63 24.64 34.29
CA ASN A 379 15.02 24.56 33.86
C ASN A 379 15.00 23.96 32.45
N GLN A 380 15.20 24.82 31.45
CA GLN A 380 15.25 24.45 30.03
C GLN A 380 16.35 23.41 29.73
N GLU A 381 17.35 23.26 30.61
CA GLU A 381 18.40 22.23 30.49
C GLU A 381 17.92 20.81 30.85
N LEU A 382 16.93 20.66 31.74
CA LEU A 382 16.40 19.35 32.16
C LEU A 382 15.44 18.72 31.13
N LEU A 383 14.83 19.55 30.28
CA LEU A 383 14.02 19.12 29.13
C LEU A 383 14.86 18.45 28.03
N GLN A 384 16.18 18.68 28.01
CA GLN A 384 17.07 18.05 27.04
C GLN A 384 17.61 16.70 27.51
N GLU A 385 17.85 16.51 28.81
CA GLU A 385 18.51 15.30 29.32
C GLU A 385 17.58 14.12 29.66
N LYS A 386 16.30 14.35 30.02
CA LYS A 386 15.41 13.27 30.52
C LYS A 386 14.18 12.99 29.65
N THR A 387 13.65 13.99 28.98
CA THR A 387 12.42 13.89 28.17
C THR A 387 12.70 13.45 26.73
N LEU A 388 13.79 13.89 26.11
CA LEU A 388 14.22 13.43 24.78
C LEU A 388 14.45 11.91 24.69
N PRO A 389 15.09 11.24 25.66
CA PRO A 389 15.22 9.77 25.65
C PRO A 389 13.89 9.04 25.79
N PHE A 390 12.96 9.56 26.59
CA PHE A 390 11.65 8.94 26.82
C PHE A 390 10.70 9.13 25.63
N VAL A 391 10.65 10.34 25.07
CA VAL A 391 9.90 10.63 23.84
C VAL A 391 10.52 9.91 22.65
N ALA A 392 11.86 9.78 22.57
CA ALA A 392 12.52 8.95 21.57
C ALA A 392 12.24 7.46 21.75
N PHE A 393 12.11 6.97 22.98
CA PHE A 393 11.70 5.59 23.28
C PHE A 393 10.24 5.34 22.84
N LEU A 394 9.32 6.26 23.13
CA LEU A 394 7.93 6.20 22.68
C LEU A 394 7.81 6.31 21.15
N ALA A 395 8.56 7.22 20.52
CA ALA A 395 8.65 7.33 19.07
C ALA A 395 9.27 6.07 18.45
N THR A 396 10.22 5.41 19.12
CA THR A 396 10.79 4.13 18.67
C THR A 396 9.79 2.99 18.83
N GLN A 397 8.94 2.99 19.87
CA GLN A 397 7.85 2.01 19.98
C GLN A 397 6.75 2.23 18.94
N ALA A 398 6.30 3.48 18.74
CA ALA A 398 5.32 3.84 17.72
C ALA A 398 5.86 3.57 16.30
N ARG A 399 7.15 3.79 16.06
CA ARG A 399 7.80 3.50 14.77
C ARG A 399 8.14 2.03 14.60
N ALA A 400 8.39 1.29 15.68
CA ALA A 400 8.46 -0.17 15.62
C ALA A 400 7.10 -0.72 15.18
N GLN A 401 5.97 -0.16 15.67
CA GLN A 401 4.61 -0.54 15.24
C GLN A 401 4.36 -0.25 13.75
N SER A 402 4.90 0.83 13.17
CA SER A 402 4.84 1.10 11.73
C SER A 402 5.87 0.33 10.88
N CYS A 403 6.87 -0.28 11.52
CA CYS A 403 7.96 -1.03 10.90
C CYS A 403 8.10 -2.44 11.50
N TRP A 404 7.02 -3.21 11.64
CA TRP A 404 7.12 -4.67 11.74
C TRP A 404 7.21 -5.28 10.33
N PRO A 405 8.42 -5.60 9.82
CA PRO A 405 8.51 -6.57 8.75
C PRO A 405 8.09 -7.93 9.29
N SER A 406 7.18 -8.54 8.57
CA SER A 406 6.93 -9.97 8.62
C SER A 406 8.25 -10.74 8.43
N GLY A 407 8.65 -11.53 9.43
CA GLY A 407 9.59 -12.63 9.23
C GLY A 407 10.68 -12.80 10.28
N PHE A 408 10.46 -13.73 11.21
CA PHE A 408 11.55 -14.55 11.77
C PHE A 408 11.83 -15.67 10.76
N ILE A 409 12.95 -15.59 10.03
CA ILE A 409 13.47 -16.70 9.22
C ILE A 409 14.53 -17.42 10.08
N ARG A 410 14.30 -18.70 10.39
CA ARG A 410 15.34 -19.59 10.95
C ARG A 410 16.39 -19.88 9.86
N PRO A 411 17.70 -19.87 10.18
CA PRO A 411 18.72 -20.24 9.21
C PRO A 411 18.78 -21.76 9.06
N THR A 412 18.44 -22.27 7.88
CA THR A 412 18.81 -23.62 7.44
C THR A 412 20.06 -23.58 6.55
N ALA A 413 20.76 -24.71 6.53
CA ALA A 413 22.18 -24.84 6.25
C ALA A 413 22.62 -24.59 4.80
N LYS A 414 23.84 -24.04 4.71
CA LYS A 414 24.92 -24.30 3.73
C LYS A 414 24.51 -24.78 2.33
N THR A 415 24.69 -23.91 1.34
CA THR A 415 25.27 -24.26 0.02
C THR A 415 26.04 -23.07 -0.55
N LYS A 416 27.26 -23.33 -1.05
CA LYS A 416 28.17 -22.37 -1.70
C LYS A 416 27.66 -22.01 -3.11
N PRO A 417 27.99 -20.81 -3.62
CA PRO A 417 28.27 -20.66 -5.05
C PRO A 417 29.68 -20.10 -5.28
N LEU A 418 30.40 -20.69 -6.23
CA LEU A 418 31.60 -20.10 -6.83
C LEU A 418 31.33 -19.86 -8.32
N LEU A 419 31.47 -18.58 -8.68
CA LEU A 419 32.03 -18.01 -9.91
C LEU A 419 31.46 -18.44 -11.27
N HIS A 420 30.85 -17.47 -11.95
CA HIS A 420 31.45 -17.01 -13.21
C HIS A 420 31.26 -15.50 -13.40
N SER A 421 32.39 -14.87 -13.70
CA SER A 421 32.61 -13.52 -14.18
C SER A 421 31.85 -13.21 -15.48
N GLN A 422 31.35 -11.99 -15.62
CA GLN A 422 31.64 -11.18 -16.82
C GLN A 422 31.37 -9.70 -16.57
N SER A 423 32.43 -8.93 -16.83
CA SER A 423 32.53 -7.48 -16.87
C SER A 423 31.76 -6.89 -18.04
N ARG A 424 31.01 -5.81 -17.83
CA ARG A 424 30.83 -4.75 -18.85
C ARG A 424 30.81 -3.37 -18.19
N THR A 425 31.85 -2.63 -18.52
CA THR A 425 32.01 -1.18 -18.40
C THR A 425 31.00 -0.45 -19.28
N LEU A 426 30.29 0.53 -18.73
CA LEU A 426 29.77 1.67 -19.50
C LEU A 426 29.88 2.94 -18.65
N SER A 427 30.48 3.94 -19.29
CA SER A 427 30.90 5.25 -18.80
C SER A 427 29.82 6.32 -18.92
N ASN A 428 29.90 7.28 -18.01
CA ASN A 428 29.57 8.72 -18.13
C ASN A 428 28.14 9.15 -18.50
N VAL A 429 27.43 9.70 -17.49
CA VAL A 429 26.36 10.71 -17.62
C VAL A 429 26.55 11.72 -16.47
N PRO A 430 26.41 13.05 -16.67
CA PRO A 430 26.89 14.06 -15.74
C PRO A 430 26.01 14.27 -14.51
N PHE A 431 26.68 14.61 -13.41
CA PHE A 431 26.15 15.03 -12.13
C PHE A 431 25.26 16.29 -12.26
N CYS A 432 24.04 16.22 -11.72
CA CYS A 432 23.22 17.40 -11.45
C CYS A 432 23.43 17.84 -10.00
N ASN A 433 23.86 19.09 -9.81
CA ASN A 433 24.18 19.71 -8.52
C ASN A 433 22.99 19.71 -7.54
N ARG A 434 23.10 18.99 -6.42
CA ARG A 434 22.34 19.29 -5.20
C ARG A 434 23.19 20.21 -4.32
N ARG A 435 22.60 21.34 -3.92
CA ARG A 435 23.18 22.27 -2.94
C ARG A 435 23.36 21.55 -1.61
N ASP A 436 24.61 21.40 -1.18
CA ASP A 436 24.97 20.94 0.16
C ASP A 436 24.64 22.03 1.19
N MET A 437 23.75 21.73 2.13
CA MET A 437 23.51 22.54 3.31
C MET A 437 24.41 22.03 4.44
N GLN A 438 25.52 22.73 4.71
CA GLN A 438 26.36 22.48 5.88
C GLN A 438 25.71 23.08 7.13
N ILE A 439 25.34 22.24 8.09
CA ILE A 439 25.05 22.67 9.47
C ILE A 439 26.32 22.41 10.28
N ARG A 440 26.98 23.46 10.77
CA ARG A 440 28.16 23.35 11.64
C ARG A 440 27.73 23.27 13.10
N PHE A 441 28.18 22.24 13.80
CA PHE A 441 28.30 22.25 15.28
C PHE A 441 29.78 22.34 15.65
N PRO A 442 30.15 22.93 16.81
CA PRO A 442 31.53 23.34 17.07
C PRO A 442 32.57 22.20 17.14
N ASN A 443 32.17 20.94 17.29
CA ASN A 443 33.12 19.84 17.58
C ASN A 443 32.86 18.50 16.85
N LEU A 444 32.03 18.44 15.80
CA LEU A 444 31.86 17.20 15.02
C LEU A 444 31.70 17.48 13.52
N SER A 445 32.52 16.83 12.71
CA SER A 445 32.35 16.73 11.26
C SER A 445 32.05 15.28 10.89
N VAL A 446 30.80 14.99 10.48
CA VAL A 446 30.38 13.68 9.98
C VAL A 446 29.95 13.84 8.52
N LYS A 447 30.58 13.11 7.59
CA LYS A 447 30.18 13.06 6.18
C LYS A 447 29.30 11.83 5.93
N GLY A 448 28.09 12.05 5.40
CA GLY A 448 27.16 11.01 4.93
C GLY A 448 26.03 10.69 5.91
N THR A 449 24.80 10.60 5.38
CA THR A 449 23.54 10.38 6.12
C THR A 449 23.43 9.03 6.82
N ALA A 450 24.14 8.01 6.35
CA ALA A 450 24.21 6.70 7.02
C ALA A 450 25.09 6.72 8.29
N CYS A 451 26.14 7.56 8.32
CA CYS A 451 27.06 7.65 9.46
C CYS A 451 26.44 8.43 10.64
N LEU A 452 25.55 9.39 10.38
CA LEU A 452 24.85 10.13 11.43
C LEU A 452 23.86 9.24 12.22
N ARG A 453 23.18 8.32 11.53
CA ARG A 453 22.28 7.32 12.17
C ARG A 453 23.04 6.35 13.09
N LEU A 454 24.24 5.92 12.69
CA LEU A 454 25.08 5.00 13.47
C LEU A 454 25.77 5.69 14.66
N ALA A 455 26.20 6.94 14.49
CA ALA A 455 26.81 7.72 15.57
C ALA A 455 25.82 8.03 16.71
N ILE A 456 24.56 8.33 16.38
CA ILE A 456 23.50 8.57 17.36
C ILE A 456 23.14 7.28 18.12
N LEU A 457 23.11 6.13 17.44
CA LEU A 457 22.85 4.83 18.08
C LEU A 457 23.98 4.37 19.02
N ALA A 458 25.24 4.66 18.69
CA ALA A 458 26.40 4.28 19.52
C ALA A 458 26.51 5.11 20.82
N ILE A 459 26.01 6.35 20.82
CA ILE A 459 26.02 7.23 22.00
C ILE A 459 24.87 6.88 22.96
N LEU A 460 23.75 6.36 22.46
CA LEU A 460 22.53 6.14 23.25
C LEU A 460 22.39 4.75 23.87
N SER A 461 23.19 3.74 23.46
CA SER A 461 23.14 2.41 24.08
C SER A 461 24.41 1.56 23.85
N PRO A 462 25.42 1.64 24.75
CA PRO A 462 26.68 0.90 24.59
C PRO A 462 26.52 -0.63 24.54
N ASN A 463 25.49 -1.15 25.19
CA ASN A 463 25.25 -2.60 25.31
C ASN A 463 24.53 -3.21 24.09
N ALA A 464 23.89 -2.41 23.24
CA ALA A 464 23.26 -2.89 22.01
C ALA A 464 24.28 -3.17 20.88
N PHE A 465 25.53 -2.73 21.04
CA PHE A 465 26.53 -2.79 19.97
C PHE A 465 27.33 -4.12 19.88
N ARG A 466 26.99 -5.13 20.70
CA ARG A 466 27.69 -6.43 20.67
C ARG A 466 27.26 -7.39 19.55
N VAL A 467 26.29 -7.05 18.71
CA VAL A 467 25.75 -7.98 17.68
C VAL A 467 26.13 -7.61 16.24
N PHE A 468 26.68 -6.42 15.97
CA PHE A 468 27.06 -6.02 14.62
C PHE A 468 28.52 -5.57 14.54
N SER A 469 29.42 -6.52 14.30
CA SER A 469 30.78 -6.22 13.87
C SER A 469 31.35 -7.39 13.07
N ARG A 470 31.26 -7.30 11.74
CA ARG A 470 32.33 -7.77 10.86
C ARG A 470 32.90 -6.54 10.15
N SER A 471 34.08 -6.15 10.60
CA SER A 471 35.06 -5.28 9.93
C SER A 471 34.60 -3.87 9.55
N CYS A 472 34.61 -2.96 10.52
CA CYS A 472 34.83 -1.54 10.27
C CYS A 472 35.82 -1.01 11.31
N SER A 473 36.99 -0.55 10.86
CA SER A 473 37.94 0.20 11.68
C SER A 473 37.55 1.67 11.68
N ILE A 474 37.28 2.23 12.86
CA ILE A 474 37.03 3.66 13.06
C ILE A 474 38.28 4.25 13.71
N THR A 475 38.88 5.27 13.11
CA THR A 475 39.97 6.04 13.71
C THR A 475 39.40 7.39 14.17
N VAL A 476 39.44 7.64 15.48
CA VAL A 476 39.04 8.93 16.07
C VAL A 476 40.31 9.73 16.31
N LYS A 477 40.41 10.93 15.71
CA LYS A 477 41.44 11.93 16.05
C LYS A 477 40.81 12.97 16.95
N VAL A 478 41.30 13.06 18.19
CA VAL A 478 41.04 14.20 19.08
C VAL A 478 42.22 15.16 18.92
N ALA A 479 41.95 16.43 18.68
CA ALA A 479 43.00 17.44 18.59
C ALA A 479 43.63 17.65 19.97
N GLY A 480 44.94 17.40 20.10
CA GLY A 480 45.75 17.83 21.25
C GLY A 480 46.39 16.74 22.13
N THR A 481 46.25 15.45 21.84
CA THR A 481 46.94 14.38 22.60
C THR A 481 47.65 13.37 21.68
N PRO A 482 48.80 12.78 22.10
CA PRO A 482 49.48 11.78 21.30
C PRO A 482 48.68 10.47 21.26
N ASN A 483 48.70 9.81 20.10
CA ASN A 483 47.94 8.60 19.79
C ASN A 483 48.21 7.49 20.81
N VAL A 484 47.16 7.05 21.53
CA VAL A 484 47.17 5.77 22.24
C VAL A 484 46.23 4.84 21.50
N GLY A 485 46.80 3.83 20.81
CA GLY A 485 46.01 2.79 20.14
C GLY A 485 45.45 1.82 21.17
N LEU A 486 44.12 1.76 21.31
CA LEU A 486 43.45 0.73 22.09
C LEU A 486 43.15 -0.48 21.18
N MET A 487 43.88 -1.58 21.37
CA MET A 487 43.59 -2.86 20.72
C MET A 487 42.73 -3.69 21.68
N VAL A 488 41.45 -3.91 21.36
CA VAL A 488 40.58 -4.80 22.15
C VAL A 488 40.50 -6.15 21.43
N ALA A 489 41.24 -7.13 21.94
CA ALA A 489 41.13 -8.53 21.53
C ALA A 489 39.91 -9.18 22.21
N ALA A 490 39.09 -9.90 21.44
CA ALA A 490 37.98 -10.69 21.96
C ALA A 490 38.39 -12.18 22.07
N SER A 491 38.55 -12.68 23.29
CA SER A 491 38.73 -14.11 23.60
C SER A 491 37.39 -14.74 23.99
N GLY A 492 37.00 -15.84 23.33
CA GLY A 492 35.80 -16.63 23.63
C GLY A 492 35.99 -17.66 24.76
N PRO A 493 34.92 -18.28 25.29
CA PRO A 493 35.02 -19.21 26.40
C PRO A 493 35.19 -20.65 25.88
N TYR A 494 36.29 -21.32 26.26
CA TYR A 494 36.31 -22.65 26.90
C TYR A 494 37.77 -23.10 27.13
N CYS A 495 38.03 -23.49 28.39
CA CYS A 495 39.13 -24.29 28.91
C CYS A 495 40.51 -23.69 29.28
N SER A 496 40.78 -23.86 30.59
CA SER A 496 42.05 -24.21 31.25
C SER A 496 42.96 -23.10 31.80
N GLN A 497 42.98 -23.05 33.14
CA GLN A 497 44.15 -22.90 34.02
C GLN A 497 45.30 -21.97 33.56
N GLN A 498 45.51 -20.84 34.26
CA GLN A 498 46.65 -20.65 35.20
C GLN A 498 46.84 -19.18 35.64
N ARG A 499 46.93 -19.04 36.96
CA ARG A 499 47.80 -18.16 37.78
C ARG A 499 47.92 -16.66 37.47
N LEU A 500 47.41 -15.91 38.45
CA LEU A 500 47.96 -14.67 39.00
C LEU A 500 49.50 -14.58 38.93
N LEU A 501 50.00 -13.49 38.35
CA LEU A 501 51.22 -12.81 38.80
C LEU A 501 51.01 -11.30 38.66
N CYS A 502 50.89 -10.63 39.81
CA CYS A 502 51.13 -9.20 39.94
C CYS A 502 52.64 -8.95 39.82
N THR A 503 53.05 -7.90 39.11
CA THR A 503 54.21 -7.09 39.49
C THR A 503 54.02 -5.65 39.00
N PRO A 504 54.59 -4.65 39.73
CA PRO A 504 54.30 -3.23 39.57
C PRO A 504 55.24 -2.56 38.55
N ASP A 505 54.74 -1.53 37.87
CA ASP A 505 55.23 -0.14 37.99
C ASP A 505 54.26 0.82 37.30
#